data_AF-A0A7V9IWY7-F1
#
_entry.id   AF-A0A7V9IWY7-F1
#
_cell.length_a   1.000
_cell.length_b   1.000
_cell.length_c   1.000
_cell.angle_alpha   90.00
_cell.angle_beta   90.00
_cell.angle_gamma   90.00
#
_symmetry.space_group_name_H-M   'P 1'
#
loop_
_entity.id
_entity.type
_entity.pdbx_description
1 polymer ?
#
loop_
_entity_poly.entity_id
_entity_poly.type
_entity_poly.pdbx_seq_one_letter_code
_entity_poly.pdbx_strand_id
1 'polypeptide(L)'
;EAYYQEAGRGGRDGLPARALLVAENRDKALHVHFIKQDEVEDGLPGWLADRLGASADGDGRYSLEAPQLARELGGGADKLRSLVGHLARAEVLEPSPAPLDRVAGRFAAKFDGRAAARCRASIDEAARVRWRQYREIWAYVEGDACRRRAILVHFGDRTEPQPGGPCCDVCDPSLRVTAPPPAPETIADLDAAILSVARGARPSVGRTLCAEIVHGGRSQKIKRNSYDGLPAYAASSQMRRADILGRVDQLISEGRLETTGGPYPVLRVAAAAAA
;
A
#
# COMPACT_ATOMS: atom_id res chain seq x y z
N GLU A 1 -6.07 -14.41 3.61
CA GLU A 1 -5.29 -15.66 3.85
C GLU A 1 -3.81 -15.47 4.24
N ALA A 2 -3.04 -14.61 3.57
CA ALA A 2 -1.57 -14.51 3.78
C ALA A 2 -1.15 -14.32 5.25
N TYR A 3 -1.84 -13.44 5.98
CA TYR A 3 -1.59 -13.20 7.41
C TYR A 3 -1.68 -14.49 8.25
N TYR A 4 -2.69 -15.32 8.00
CA TYR A 4 -2.89 -16.57 8.75
C TYR A 4 -1.78 -17.58 8.48
N GLN A 5 -1.34 -17.70 7.22
CA GLN A 5 -0.23 -18.59 6.85
C GLN A 5 1.06 -18.20 7.55
N GLU A 6 1.38 -16.90 7.59
CA GLU A 6 2.59 -16.40 8.25
C GLU A 6 2.50 -16.50 9.78
N ALA A 7 1.36 -16.12 10.38
CA ALA A 7 1.14 -16.28 11.81
C ALA A 7 1.20 -17.75 12.26
N GLY A 8 0.68 -18.68 11.44
CA GLY A 8 0.67 -20.12 11.70
C GLY A 8 2.02 -20.83 11.53
N ARG A 9 3.10 -20.10 11.19
CA ARG A 9 4.46 -20.65 11.26
C ARG A 9 4.97 -20.74 12.69
N GLY A 10 4.50 -19.89 13.59
CA GLY A 10 4.85 -19.92 15.01
C GLY A 10 4.14 -21.03 15.79
N GLY A 11 4.76 -21.53 16.87
CA GLY A 11 4.13 -22.49 17.78
C GLY A 11 3.94 -23.91 17.22
N ARG A 12 4.64 -24.27 16.14
CA ARG A 12 4.61 -25.62 15.55
C ARG A 12 5.25 -26.70 16.42
N ASP A 13 6.05 -26.27 17.38
CA ASP A 13 6.63 -27.08 18.45
C ASP A 13 5.65 -27.33 19.62
N GLY A 14 4.44 -26.77 19.55
CA GLY A 14 3.43 -26.85 20.62
C GLY A 14 3.66 -25.89 21.78
N LEU A 15 4.72 -25.07 21.73
CA LEU A 15 4.96 -24.05 22.75
C LEU A 15 4.14 -22.78 22.47
N PRO A 16 3.83 -21.97 23.51
CA PRO A 16 3.14 -20.70 23.31
C PRO A 16 3.90 -19.77 22.36
N ALA A 17 3.20 -19.28 21.34
CA ALA A 17 3.71 -18.30 20.39
C ALA A 17 2.80 -17.06 20.34
N ARG A 18 3.39 -15.91 20.00
CA ARG A 18 2.67 -14.64 19.83
C ARG A 18 2.82 -14.15 18.39
N ALA A 19 1.71 -13.82 17.75
CA ALA A 19 1.69 -13.15 16.46
C ALA A 19 1.32 -11.67 16.66
N LEU A 20 2.27 -10.77 16.37
CA LEU A 20 2.08 -9.33 16.46
C LEU A 20 1.89 -8.74 15.07
N LEU A 21 0.75 -8.07 14.83
CA LEU A 21 0.51 -7.29 13.62
C LEU A 21 0.62 -5.81 13.97
N VAL A 22 1.58 -5.12 13.34
CA VAL A 22 1.74 -3.67 13.44
C VAL A 22 1.13 -3.05 12.19
N ALA A 23 0.26 -2.06 12.37
CA ALA A 23 -0.39 -1.35 11.27
C ALA A 23 -0.54 0.14 11.60
N GLU A 24 -0.45 0.98 10.57
CA GLU A 24 -0.60 2.44 10.65
C GLU A 24 -1.64 2.94 9.64
N ASN A 25 -2.18 4.14 9.86
CA ASN A 25 -3.13 4.76 8.93
C ASN A 25 -2.57 4.95 7.51
N ARG A 26 -1.25 5.07 7.34
CA ARG A 26 -0.62 5.15 6.02
C ARG A 26 -0.80 3.86 5.21
N ASP A 27 -0.88 2.72 5.87
CA ASP A 27 -1.04 1.41 5.22
C ASP A 27 -2.43 1.31 4.57
N LYS A 28 -3.46 1.96 5.14
CA LYS A 28 -4.80 2.08 4.52
C LYS A 28 -4.70 2.75 3.16
N ALA A 29 -4.03 3.90 3.12
CA ALA A 29 -3.88 4.68 1.91
C ALA A 29 -3.08 3.91 0.86
N LEU A 30 -2.08 3.14 1.27
CA LEU A 30 -1.28 2.30 0.39
C LEU A 30 -2.12 1.17 -0.22
N HIS A 31 -2.92 0.45 0.57
CA HIS A 31 -3.83 -0.57 0.03
C HIS A 31 -4.84 0.03 -0.96
N VAL A 32 -5.46 1.17 -0.62
CA VAL A 32 -6.38 1.86 -1.53
C VAL A 32 -5.67 2.29 -2.83
N HIS A 33 -4.43 2.74 -2.74
CA HIS A 33 -3.64 3.11 -3.91
C HIS A 33 -3.42 1.92 -4.85
N PHE A 34 -2.98 0.76 -4.32
CA PHE A 34 -2.79 -0.43 -5.15
C PHE A 34 -4.10 -0.94 -5.76
N ILE A 35 -5.20 -0.94 -5.01
CA ILE A 35 -6.51 -1.35 -5.54
C ILE A 35 -6.93 -0.46 -6.72
N LYS A 36 -6.67 0.85 -6.64
CA LYS A 36 -6.95 1.81 -7.71
C LYS A 36 -6.00 1.69 -8.89
N GLN A 37 -4.72 1.40 -8.66
CA GLN A 37 -3.77 1.15 -9.76
C GLN A 37 -4.13 -0.08 -10.58
N ASP A 38 -4.77 -1.06 -9.95
CA ASP A 38 -5.27 -2.28 -10.59
C ASP A 38 -6.64 -2.09 -11.28
N GLU A 39 -7.22 -0.88 -11.26
CA GLU A 39 -8.42 -0.59 -12.03
C GLU A 39 -8.12 -0.67 -13.54
N VAL A 40 -8.98 -1.39 -14.26
CA VAL A 40 -8.82 -1.62 -15.69
C VAL A 40 -9.68 -0.61 -16.43
N GLU A 41 -9.07 0.18 -17.30
CA GLU A 41 -9.78 1.08 -18.18
C GLU A 41 -10.58 0.31 -19.24
N ASP A 42 -11.80 0.76 -19.51
CA ASP A 42 -12.79 0.07 -20.35
C ASP A 42 -12.30 -0.35 -21.75
N GLY A 43 -11.40 0.42 -22.36
CA GLY A 43 -10.89 0.16 -23.71
C GLY A 43 -9.74 -0.85 -23.77
N LEU A 44 -9.03 -1.09 -22.67
CA LEU A 44 -7.83 -1.92 -22.65
C LEU A 44 -8.08 -3.40 -22.96
N PRO A 45 -9.17 -4.04 -22.50
CA PRO A 45 -9.44 -5.43 -22.85
C PRO A 45 -9.62 -5.64 -24.35
N GLY A 46 -10.39 -4.76 -25.01
CA GLY A 46 -10.61 -4.84 -26.46
C GLY A 46 -9.33 -4.58 -27.24
N TRP A 47 -8.58 -3.54 -26.87
CA TRP A 47 -7.28 -3.26 -27.46
C TRP A 47 -6.32 -4.45 -27.36
N LEU A 48 -6.23 -5.10 -26.19
CA LEU A 48 -5.34 -6.24 -25.99
C LEU A 48 -5.81 -7.45 -26.82
N ALA A 49 -7.12 -7.72 -26.85
CA ALA A 49 -7.67 -8.79 -27.66
C ALA A 49 -7.37 -8.59 -29.16
N ASP A 50 -7.56 -7.37 -29.67
CA ASP A 50 -7.24 -7.03 -31.07
C ASP A 50 -5.74 -7.18 -31.34
N ARG A 51 -4.89 -6.76 -30.40
CA ARG A 51 -3.43 -6.86 -30.55
C ARG A 51 -2.96 -8.32 -30.61
N LEU A 52 -3.48 -9.17 -29.72
CA LEU A 52 -3.17 -10.61 -29.68
C LEU A 52 -3.74 -11.31 -30.93
N GLY A 53 -4.99 -11.03 -31.30
CA GLY A 53 -5.63 -11.60 -32.48
C GLY A 53 -4.92 -11.24 -33.78
N ALA A 54 -4.44 -10.01 -33.93
CA ALA A 54 -3.66 -9.57 -35.10
C ALA A 54 -2.28 -10.23 -35.19
N SER A 55 -1.75 -10.76 -34.09
CA SER A 55 -0.47 -11.49 -34.05
C SER A 55 -0.62 -13.01 -34.18
N ALA A 56 -1.86 -13.51 -34.14
CA ALA A 56 -2.12 -14.93 -34.14
C ALA A 56 -1.88 -15.53 -35.53
N ASP A 57 -1.32 -16.75 -35.57
CA ASP A 57 -1.12 -17.50 -36.82
C ASP A 57 -2.44 -18.09 -37.36
N GLY A 58 -2.36 -18.85 -38.46
CA GLY A 58 -3.53 -19.49 -39.08
C GLY A 58 -4.26 -20.49 -38.17
N ASP A 59 -3.59 -21.00 -37.13
CA ASP A 59 -4.17 -21.86 -36.10
C ASP A 59 -4.62 -21.06 -34.86
N GLY A 60 -4.58 -19.74 -34.92
CA GLY A 60 -4.93 -18.84 -33.83
C GLY A 60 -3.88 -18.75 -32.73
N ARG A 61 -2.68 -19.28 -32.89
CA ARG A 61 -1.65 -19.24 -31.84
C ARG A 61 -0.94 -17.89 -31.86
N TYR A 62 -0.82 -17.27 -30.70
CA TYR A 62 -0.06 -16.03 -30.52
C TYR A 62 1.10 -16.27 -29.55
N SER A 63 2.19 -15.53 -29.74
CA SER A 63 3.28 -15.47 -28.76
C SER A 63 4.05 -14.16 -28.90
N LEU A 64 3.93 -13.30 -27.89
CA LEU A 64 4.45 -11.93 -27.90
C LEU A 64 5.32 -11.66 -26.67
N GLU A 65 6.21 -10.67 -26.81
CA GLU A 65 7.06 -10.19 -25.72
C GLU A 65 6.22 -9.43 -24.69
N ALA A 66 6.12 -9.98 -23.48
CA ALA A 66 5.36 -9.38 -22.38
C ALA A 66 5.85 -7.95 -22.02
N PRO A 67 7.17 -7.66 -21.97
CA PRO A 67 7.65 -6.30 -21.67
C PRO A 67 7.27 -5.27 -22.74
N GLN A 68 7.11 -5.69 -23.99
CA GLN A 68 6.66 -4.79 -25.05
C GLN A 68 5.17 -4.50 -24.91
N LEU A 69 4.34 -5.54 -24.77
CA LEU A 69 2.90 -5.38 -24.59
C LEU A 69 2.55 -4.56 -23.34
N ALA A 70 3.26 -4.77 -22.22
CA ALA A 70 3.05 -4.00 -21.00
C ALA A 70 3.31 -2.50 -21.21
N ARG A 71 4.39 -2.15 -21.95
CA ARG A 71 4.69 -0.75 -22.31
C ARG A 71 3.62 -0.15 -23.21
N GLU A 72 3.15 -0.89 -24.21
CA GLU A 72 2.06 -0.45 -25.11
C GLU A 72 0.74 -0.23 -24.35
N LEU A 73 0.44 -1.05 -23.35
CA LEU A 73 -0.71 -0.89 -22.44
C LEU A 73 -0.61 0.31 -21.49
N GLY A 74 0.55 0.98 -21.40
CA GLY A 74 0.81 2.00 -20.38
C GLY A 74 0.81 1.43 -18.96
N GLY A 75 1.16 0.15 -18.79
CA GLY A 75 1.08 -0.57 -17.52
C GLY A 75 2.29 -1.46 -17.23
N GLY A 76 2.22 -2.18 -16.10
CA GLY A 76 3.20 -3.19 -15.70
C GLY A 76 2.83 -4.60 -16.13
N ALA A 77 3.73 -5.56 -15.89
CA ALA A 77 3.50 -6.98 -16.16
C ALA A 77 2.26 -7.54 -15.43
N ASP A 78 1.95 -7.03 -14.22
CA ASP A 78 0.76 -7.43 -13.46
C ASP A 78 -0.55 -7.01 -14.16
N LYS A 79 -0.62 -5.78 -14.69
CA LYS A 79 -1.79 -5.29 -15.45
C LYS A 79 -2.01 -6.14 -16.70
N LEU A 80 -0.94 -6.46 -17.44
CA LEU A 80 -1.00 -7.36 -18.60
C LEU A 80 -1.50 -8.75 -18.22
N ARG A 81 -0.92 -9.40 -17.20
CA ARG A 81 -1.36 -10.72 -16.73
C ARG A 81 -2.82 -10.73 -16.29
N SER A 82 -3.24 -9.70 -15.56
CA SER A 82 -4.62 -9.53 -15.12
C SER A 82 -5.58 -9.45 -16.30
N LEU A 83 -5.27 -8.61 -17.29
CA LEU A 83 -6.06 -8.47 -18.53
C LEU A 83 -6.15 -9.78 -19.32
N VAL A 84 -5.04 -10.51 -19.48
CA VAL A 84 -5.03 -11.83 -20.13
C VAL A 84 -5.96 -12.79 -19.38
N GLY A 85 -5.92 -12.80 -18.04
CA GLY A 85 -6.82 -13.61 -17.22
C GLY A 85 -8.30 -13.24 -17.37
N HIS A 86 -8.63 -11.95 -17.49
CA HIS A 86 -9.99 -11.49 -17.75
C HIS A 86 -10.49 -11.87 -19.14
N LEU A 87 -9.64 -11.74 -20.16
CA LEU A 87 -9.94 -12.17 -21.53
C LEU A 87 -10.11 -13.69 -21.63
N ALA A 88 -9.32 -14.47 -20.88
CA ALA A 88 -9.51 -15.91 -20.80
C ALA A 88 -10.84 -16.29 -20.14
N ARG A 89 -11.22 -15.64 -19.04
CA ARG A 89 -12.55 -15.82 -18.41
C ARG A 89 -13.70 -15.36 -19.31
N ALA A 90 -13.44 -14.45 -20.25
CA ALA A 90 -14.38 -14.03 -21.28
C ALA A 90 -14.37 -14.95 -22.52
N GLU A 91 -13.61 -16.05 -22.49
CA GLU A 91 -13.43 -17.04 -23.58
C GLU A 91 -12.88 -16.44 -24.88
N VAL A 92 -12.11 -15.36 -24.78
CA VAL A 92 -11.45 -14.71 -25.93
C VAL A 92 -10.09 -15.37 -26.18
N LEU A 93 -9.42 -15.80 -25.10
CA LEU A 93 -8.09 -16.39 -25.12
C LEU A 93 -8.07 -17.72 -24.38
N GLU A 94 -7.19 -18.61 -24.83
CA GLU A 94 -6.75 -19.79 -24.11
C GLU A 94 -5.25 -19.64 -23.84
N PRO A 95 -4.84 -19.08 -22.68
CA PRO A 95 -3.44 -18.88 -22.36
C PRO A 95 -2.68 -20.20 -22.23
N SER A 96 -1.45 -20.24 -22.74
CA SER A 96 -0.55 -21.39 -22.61
C SER A 96 0.58 -21.06 -21.62
N PRO A 97 1.16 -22.05 -20.92
CA PRO A 97 2.38 -21.85 -20.15
C PRO A 97 3.49 -21.23 -21.01
N ALA A 98 4.08 -20.16 -20.51
CA ALA A 98 5.14 -19.43 -21.20
C ALA A 98 6.18 -18.91 -20.20
N PRO A 99 7.43 -18.68 -20.63
CA PRO A 99 8.42 -17.93 -19.86
C PRO A 99 7.88 -16.54 -19.43
N LEU A 100 8.40 -15.99 -18.34
CA LEU A 100 7.89 -14.74 -17.73
C LEU A 100 7.96 -13.51 -18.65
N ASP A 101 8.86 -13.53 -19.63
CA ASP A 101 9.06 -12.49 -20.64
C ASP A 101 8.12 -12.66 -21.84
N ARG A 102 7.27 -13.70 -21.89
CA ARG A 102 6.33 -13.93 -22.98
C ARG A 102 4.89 -14.08 -22.51
N VAL A 103 3.97 -13.69 -23.39
CA VAL A 103 2.55 -14.06 -23.30
C VAL A 103 2.23 -14.90 -24.52
N ALA A 104 1.83 -16.15 -24.29
CA ALA A 104 1.50 -17.10 -25.34
C ALA A 104 0.16 -17.77 -25.08
N GLY A 105 -0.46 -18.28 -26.14
CA GLY A 105 -1.75 -18.95 -26.04
C GLY A 105 -2.42 -19.06 -27.40
N ARG A 106 -3.72 -19.33 -27.38
CA ARG A 106 -4.57 -19.37 -28.55
C ARG A 106 -5.66 -18.31 -28.47
N PHE A 107 -5.90 -17.64 -29.58
CA PHE A 107 -7.02 -16.75 -29.77
C PHE A 107 -8.26 -17.60 -30.09
N ALA A 108 -9.18 -17.69 -29.13
CA ALA A 108 -10.31 -18.60 -29.20
C ALA A 108 -11.51 -17.98 -29.94
N ALA A 109 -11.78 -16.70 -29.69
CA ALA A 109 -12.92 -16.00 -30.27
C ALA A 109 -12.67 -14.49 -30.40
N LYS A 110 -13.41 -13.84 -31.30
CA LYS A 110 -13.38 -12.37 -31.44
C LYS A 110 -13.90 -11.69 -30.19
N PHE A 111 -13.34 -10.52 -29.86
CA PHE A 111 -13.83 -9.66 -28.79
C PHE A 111 -15.08 -8.89 -29.21
N ASP A 112 -16.22 -9.57 -29.21
CA ASP A 112 -17.52 -8.99 -29.53
C ASP A 112 -18.22 -8.37 -28.30
N GLY A 113 -19.44 -7.86 -28.49
CA GLY A 113 -20.21 -7.26 -27.39
C GLY A 113 -20.52 -8.24 -26.24
N ARG A 114 -20.65 -9.54 -26.52
CA ARG A 114 -20.89 -10.56 -25.49
C ARG A 114 -19.61 -10.85 -24.71
N ALA A 115 -18.47 -10.99 -25.38
CA ALA A 115 -17.17 -11.10 -24.76
C ALA A 115 -16.83 -9.88 -23.91
N ALA A 116 -17.13 -8.67 -24.40
CA ALA A 116 -16.95 -7.42 -23.67
C ALA A 116 -17.78 -7.40 -22.37
N ALA A 117 -19.04 -7.82 -22.41
CA ALA A 117 -19.90 -7.90 -21.23
C ALA A 117 -19.35 -8.90 -20.18
N ARG A 118 -18.91 -10.09 -20.61
CA ARG A 118 -18.30 -11.10 -19.71
C ARG A 118 -16.98 -10.61 -19.10
N CYS A 119 -16.14 -9.99 -19.92
CA CYS A 119 -14.87 -9.43 -19.47
C CYS A 119 -15.07 -8.34 -18.42
N ARG A 120 -16.00 -7.41 -18.66
CA ARG A 120 -16.39 -6.36 -17.71
C ARG A 120 -16.91 -6.95 -16.40
N ALA A 121 -17.83 -7.91 -16.46
CA ALA A 121 -18.33 -8.59 -15.27
C ALA A 121 -17.19 -9.26 -14.46
N SER A 122 -16.20 -9.84 -15.14
CA SER A 122 -15.03 -10.43 -14.48
C SER A 122 -14.13 -9.38 -13.83
N ILE A 123 -13.91 -8.23 -14.47
CA ILE A 123 -13.14 -7.10 -13.93
C ILE A 123 -13.83 -6.52 -12.70
N ASP A 124 -15.14 -6.26 -12.79
CA ASP A 124 -15.95 -5.74 -11.70
C ASP A 124 -15.93 -6.66 -10.48
N GLU A 125 -16.04 -7.98 -10.71
CA GLU A 125 -15.98 -8.94 -9.61
C GLU A 125 -14.61 -8.98 -8.94
N ALA A 126 -13.53 -8.95 -9.72
CA ALA A 126 -12.18 -8.86 -9.16
C ALA A 126 -11.98 -7.58 -8.34
N ALA A 127 -12.50 -6.45 -8.80
CA ALA A 127 -12.48 -5.19 -8.04
C ALA A 127 -13.29 -5.30 -6.74
N ARG A 128 -14.48 -5.90 -6.77
CA ARG A 128 -15.31 -6.15 -5.56
C ARG A 128 -14.58 -7.02 -4.55
N VAL A 129 -13.93 -8.11 -5.01
CA VAL A 129 -13.16 -9.00 -4.14
C VAL A 129 -12.01 -8.24 -3.47
N ARG A 130 -11.22 -7.46 -4.22
CA ARG A 130 -10.13 -6.64 -3.65
C ARG A 130 -10.63 -5.67 -2.58
N TRP A 131 -11.71 -4.94 -2.86
CA TRP A 131 -12.31 -4.01 -1.89
C TRP A 131 -12.87 -4.72 -0.66
N ARG A 132 -13.44 -5.92 -0.83
CA ARG A 132 -13.91 -6.74 0.29
C ARG A 132 -12.74 -7.17 1.18
N GLN A 133 -11.66 -7.71 0.60
CA GLN A 133 -10.45 -8.12 1.32
C GLN A 133 -9.83 -6.94 2.09
N TYR A 134 -9.77 -5.76 1.47
CA TYR A 134 -9.34 -4.53 2.13
C TYR A 134 -10.20 -4.20 3.37
N ARG A 135 -11.53 -4.25 3.23
CA ARG A 135 -12.43 -3.96 4.36
C ARG A 135 -12.29 -5.01 5.46
N GLU A 136 -12.15 -6.28 5.10
CA GLU A 136 -11.99 -7.38 6.04
C GLU A 136 -10.70 -7.26 6.86
N ILE A 137 -9.55 -6.98 6.24
CA ILE A 137 -8.29 -6.83 6.99
C ILE A 137 -8.32 -5.62 7.91
N TRP A 138 -8.92 -4.51 7.49
CA TRP A 138 -9.03 -3.33 8.36
C TRP A 138 -10.06 -3.50 9.47
N ALA A 139 -11.16 -4.22 9.22
CA ALA A 139 -12.06 -4.63 10.29
C ALA A 139 -11.35 -5.57 11.29
N TYR A 140 -10.46 -6.44 10.81
CA TYR A 140 -9.63 -7.28 11.69
C TYR A 140 -8.64 -6.48 12.53
N VAL A 141 -8.00 -5.44 11.97
CA VAL A 141 -7.03 -4.59 12.67
C VAL A 141 -7.72 -3.67 13.69
N GLU A 142 -8.80 -3.01 13.29
CA GLU A 142 -9.44 -1.94 14.06
C GLU A 142 -10.60 -2.41 14.92
N GLY A 143 -11.09 -3.62 14.67
CA GLY A 143 -12.21 -4.18 15.40
C GLY A 143 -11.90 -4.41 16.88
N ASP A 144 -12.96 -4.44 17.67
CA ASP A 144 -13.00 -4.75 19.10
C ASP A 144 -13.51 -6.17 19.37
N ALA A 145 -13.63 -7.00 18.33
CA ALA A 145 -14.00 -8.40 18.42
C ALA A 145 -12.77 -9.30 18.62
N CYS A 146 -12.98 -10.48 19.24
CA CYS A 146 -11.95 -11.49 19.41
C CYS A 146 -11.21 -11.78 18.08
N ARG A 147 -9.88 -11.58 18.05
CA ARG A 147 -9.05 -11.79 16.85
C ARG A 147 -9.14 -13.23 16.32
N ARG A 148 -9.09 -14.22 17.22
CA ARG A 148 -9.20 -15.64 16.86
C ARG A 148 -10.56 -15.94 16.21
N ARG A 149 -11.65 -15.40 16.77
CA ARG A 149 -12.99 -15.54 16.17
C ARG A 149 -13.05 -14.95 14.77
N ALA A 150 -12.48 -13.77 14.56
CA ALA A 150 -12.45 -13.12 13.24
C ALA A 150 -11.72 -13.99 12.20
N ILE A 151 -10.60 -14.61 12.59
CA ILE A 151 -9.87 -15.56 11.72
C ILE A 151 -10.72 -16.80 11.41
N LEU A 152 -11.34 -17.42 12.42
CA LEU A 152 -12.20 -18.60 12.22
C LEU A 152 -13.33 -18.29 11.23
N VAL A 153 -14.05 -17.18 11.44
CA VAL A 153 -15.16 -16.76 10.57
C VAL A 153 -14.68 -16.49 9.14
N HIS A 154 -13.49 -15.89 8.95
CA HIS A 154 -12.92 -15.67 7.62
C HIS A 154 -12.73 -16.98 6.84
N PHE A 155 -12.37 -18.07 7.52
CA PHE A 155 -12.24 -19.42 6.91
C PHE A 155 -13.53 -20.25 6.96
N GLY A 156 -14.67 -19.64 7.31
CA GLY A 156 -15.97 -20.30 7.36
C GLY A 156 -16.26 -21.10 8.62
N ASP A 157 -15.37 -21.07 9.61
CA ASP A 157 -15.57 -21.71 10.91
C ASP A 157 -16.32 -20.76 11.87
N ARG A 158 -17.47 -21.23 12.37
CA ARG A 158 -18.34 -20.46 13.28
C ARG A 158 -18.30 -20.97 14.72
N THR A 159 -17.40 -21.91 15.02
CA THR A 159 -17.21 -22.41 16.38
C THR A 159 -16.65 -21.33 17.32
N GLU A 160 -16.91 -21.47 18.61
CA GLU A 160 -16.32 -20.56 19.59
C GLU A 160 -14.80 -20.79 19.71
N PRO A 161 -14.00 -19.73 19.85
CA PRO A 161 -12.56 -19.86 20.04
C PRO A 161 -12.20 -20.69 21.27
N GLN A 162 -11.38 -21.74 21.08
CA GLN A 162 -10.85 -22.58 22.17
C GLN A 162 -9.33 -22.44 22.26
N PRO A 163 -8.80 -21.36 22.87
CA PRO A 163 -7.36 -21.19 23.01
C PRO A 163 -6.82 -22.05 24.16
N GLY A 164 -5.65 -22.68 23.97
CA GLY A 164 -4.92 -23.38 25.05
C GLY A 164 -4.19 -22.45 26.02
N GLY A 165 -4.57 -21.17 26.08
CA GLY A 165 -3.89 -20.10 26.83
C GLY A 165 -4.52 -18.73 26.55
N PRO A 166 -3.82 -17.61 26.84
CA PRO A 166 -4.31 -16.27 26.53
C PRO A 166 -4.68 -16.10 25.04
N CYS A 167 -5.88 -15.59 24.76
CA CYS A 167 -6.44 -15.67 23.41
C CYS A 167 -5.87 -14.63 22.44
N CYS A 168 -6.06 -13.34 22.74
CA CYS A 168 -5.64 -12.19 21.93
C CYS A 168 -5.77 -10.88 22.74
N ASP A 169 -5.23 -9.78 22.22
CA ASP A 169 -5.21 -8.42 22.78
C ASP A 169 -6.60 -7.82 23.13
N VAL A 170 -7.64 -8.31 22.47
CA VAL A 170 -9.03 -7.90 22.72
C VAL A 170 -9.62 -8.67 23.90
N CYS A 171 -9.46 -10.00 23.92
CA CYS A 171 -9.98 -10.86 24.99
C CYS A 171 -9.19 -10.72 26.29
N ASP A 172 -7.89 -10.43 26.16
CA ASP A 172 -6.97 -10.27 27.27
C ASP A 172 -6.13 -9.01 27.06
N PRO A 173 -6.49 -7.89 27.71
CA PRO A 173 -5.77 -6.64 27.61
C PRO A 173 -4.30 -6.72 28.04
N SER A 174 -3.89 -7.73 28.82
CA SER A 174 -2.48 -7.93 29.21
C SER A 174 -1.57 -8.28 28.04
N LEU A 175 -2.16 -8.75 26.92
CA LEU A 175 -1.44 -9.04 25.68
C LEU A 175 -1.23 -7.82 24.80
N ARG A 176 -1.83 -6.67 25.14
CA ARG A 176 -1.67 -5.45 24.34
C ARG A 176 -0.23 -4.97 24.41
N VAL A 177 0.42 -4.92 23.25
CA VAL A 177 1.74 -4.32 23.12
C VAL A 177 1.56 -2.81 23.02
N THR A 178 1.91 -2.09 24.08
CA THR A 178 2.06 -0.64 23.99
C THR A 178 3.40 -0.34 23.34
N ALA A 179 3.39 0.38 22.22
CA ALA A 179 4.61 0.94 21.68
C ALA A 179 5.28 1.77 22.78
N PRO A 180 6.60 1.59 23.03
CA PRO A 180 7.29 2.47 23.94
C PRO A 180 7.08 3.91 23.45
N PRO A 181 6.83 4.88 24.34
CA PRO A 181 6.76 6.26 23.93
C PRO A 181 8.06 6.59 23.18
N PRO A 182 8.00 7.39 22.10
CA PRO A 182 9.22 7.85 21.46
C PRO A 182 10.14 8.43 22.54
N ALA A 183 11.44 8.14 22.45
CA ALA A 183 12.40 8.69 23.39
C ALA A 183 12.15 10.20 23.50
N PRO A 184 11.99 10.76 24.71
CA PRO A 184 11.68 12.16 24.87
C PRO A 184 12.77 12.97 24.18
N GLU A 185 12.43 13.59 23.06
CA GLU A 185 13.30 14.52 22.36
C GLU A 185 13.01 15.90 22.91
N THR A 186 13.96 16.47 23.65
CA THR A 186 13.84 17.85 24.11
C THR A 186 14.01 18.78 22.91
N ILE A 187 12.90 19.36 22.47
CA ILE A 187 12.91 20.37 21.42
C ILE A 187 13.27 21.72 22.06
N ALA A 188 14.55 22.07 22.03
CA ALA A 188 15.07 23.26 22.70
C ALA A 188 14.61 24.57 22.03
N ASP A 189 14.56 24.57 20.71
CA ASP A 189 14.24 25.75 19.91
C ASP A 189 13.62 25.34 18.55
N LEU A 190 13.38 26.34 17.72
CA LEU A 190 12.82 26.16 16.37
C LEU A 190 13.73 25.31 15.47
N ASP A 191 15.06 25.43 15.59
CA ASP A 191 15.99 24.67 14.77
C ASP A 191 15.96 23.20 15.15
N ALA A 192 15.98 22.90 16.45
CA ALA A 192 15.80 21.56 16.97
C ALA A 192 14.47 20.96 16.51
N ALA A 193 13.38 21.75 16.49
CA ALA A 193 12.08 21.31 15.99
C ALA A 193 12.15 20.93 14.51
N ILE A 194 12.73 21.79 13.68
CA ILE A 194 12.85 21.58 12.23
C ILE A 194 13.73 20.35 11.94
N LEU A 195 14.88 20.23 12.61
CA LEU A 195 15.81 19.11 12.44
C LEU A 195 15.24 17.79 12.96
N SER A 196 14.43 17.84 14.04
CA SER A 196 13.66 16.68 14.53
C SER A 196 12.68 16.19 13.46
N VAL A 197 11.87 17.07 12.86
CA VAL A 197 10.96 16.69 11.77
C VAL A 197 11.72 16.16 10.56
N ALA A 198 12.82 16.79 10.15
CA ALA A 198 13.61 16.32 9.01
C ALA A 198 14.22 14.92 9.22
N ARG A 199 14.63 14.58 10.46
CA ARG A 199 15.14 13.24 10.82
C ARG A 199 14.03 12.21 10.99
N GLY A 200 12.95 12.58 11.66
CA GLY A 200 11.94 11.67 12.18
C GLY A 200 10.74 11.44 11.26
N ALA A 201 10.39 12.39 10.39
CA ALA A 201 9.21 12.25 9.55
C ALA A 201 9.35 11.08 8.56
N ARG A 202 8.36 10.19 8.56
CA ARG A 202 8.25 9.06 7.64
C ARG A 202 6.83 9.01 7.06
N PRO A 203 6.64 9.20 5.73
CA PRO A 203 7.64 9.56 4.72
C PRO A 203 8.39 10.87 4.99
N SER A 204 9.55 11.06 4.36
CA SER A 204 10.28 12.34 4.42
C SER A 204 9.43 13.47 3.85
N VAL A 205 9.60 14.67 4.41
CA VAL A 205 8.75 15.83 4.09
C VAL A 205 9.53 16.93 3.41
N GLY A 206 8.88 17.68 2.53
CA GLY A 206 9.43 18.91 1.97
C GLY A 206 9.28 20.11 2.90
N ARG A 207 9.89 21.23 2.51
CA ARG A 207 9.97 22.49 3.27
C ARG A 207 8.64 22.95 3.86
N THR A 208 7.62 23.09 3.02
CA THR A 208 6.30 23.59 3.43
C THR A 208 5.61 22.69 4.43
N LEU A 209 5.71 21.37 4.23
CA LEU A 209 5.08 20.40 5.14
C LEU A 209 5.84 20.29 6.46
N CYS A 210 7.16 20.43 6.44
CA CYS A 210 7.95 20.56 7.67
C CYS A 210 7.48 21.75 8.51
N ALA A 211 7.33 22.92 7.88
CA ALA A 211 6.83 24.11 8.56
C ALA A 211 5.39 23.92 9.08
N GLU A 212 4.54 23.21 8.33
CA GLU A 212 3.18 22.89 8.77
C GLU A 212 3.15 21.98 10.01
N ILE A 213 4.02 20.95 10.06
CA ILE A 213 4.12 20.02 11.19
C ILE A 213 4.59 20.75 12.45
N VAL A 214 5.69 21.50 12.36
CA VAL A 214 6.26 22.27 13.49
C VAL A 214 5.24 23.29 14.04
N HIS A 215 4.42 23.87 13.16
CA HIS A 215 3.34 24.78 13.54
C HIS A 215 2.12 24.06 14.17
N GLY A 216 1.93 22.76 13.96
CA GLY A 216 0.76 22.02 14.45
C GLY A 216 -0.46 22.07 13.51
N GLY A 217 -0.22 22.04 12.20
CA GLY A 217 -1.29 21.99 11.21
C GLY A 217 -2.17 20.75 11.33
N ARG A 218 -3.40 20.82 10.80
CA ARG A 218 -4.41 19.75 10.91
C ARG A 218 -4.87 19.21 9.56
N SER A 219 -4.05 19.37 8.51
CA SER A 219 -4.40 18.89 7.17
C SER A 219 -4.60 17.38 7.13
N GLN A 220 -5.35 16.91 6.13
CA GLN A 220 -5.51 15.47 5.90
C GLN A 220 -4.15 14.78 5.68
N LYS A 221 -3.16 15.49 5.14
CA LYS A 221 -1.82 14.95 4.94
C LYS A 221 -1.07 14.69 6.25
N ILE A 222 -1.27 15.52 7.27
CA ILE A 222 -0.71 15.30 8.61
C ILE A 222 -1.32 14.05 9.24
N LYS A 223 -2.66 13.97 9.29
CA LYS A 223 -3.37 12.81 9.86
C LYS A 223 -3.08 11.51 9.13
N ARG A 224 -3.03 11.54 7.79
CA ARG A 224 -2.81 10.34 6.97
C ARG A 224 -1.44 9.71 7.19
N ASN A 225 -0.42 10.52 7.49
CA ASN A 225 0.94 10.03 7.71
C ASN A 225 1.33 10.05 9.20
N SER A 226 0.36 10.26 10.10
CA SER A 226 0.56 10.29 11.55
C SER A 226 1.67 11.27 12.01
N TYR A 227 1.83 12.40 11.30
CA TYR A 227 2.85 13.39 11.67
C TYR A 227 2.52 14.15 12.96
N ASP A 228 1.27 14.07 13.41
CA ASP A 228 0.79 14.53 14.71
C ASP A 228 1.37 13.73 15.89
N GLY A 229 2.00 12.59 15.64
CA GLY A 229 2.76 11.82 16.63
C GLY A 229 4.25 12.16 16.72
N LEU A 230 4.77 13.09 15.91
CA LEU A 230 6.19 13.46 15.94
C LEU A 230 6.53 14.33 17.17
N PRO A 231 7.73 14.18 17.77
CA PRO A 231 8.13 14.97 18.94
C PRO A 231 8.02 16.49 18.75
N ALA A 232 8.33 16.97 17.54
CA ALA A 232 8.28 18.38 17.18
C ALA A 232 6.92 18.86 16.64
N TYR A 233 5.87 18.03 16.65
CA TYR A 233 4.54 18.45 16.21
C TYR A 233 4.00 19.56 17.12
N ALA A 234 3.57 20.67 16.52
CA ALA A 234 3.10 21.86 17.22
C ALA A 234 4.13 22.51 18.19
N ALA A 235 5.41 22.15 18.12
CA ALA A 235 6.46 22.71 18.98
C ALA A 235 6.67 24.23 18.82
N SER A 236 6.17 24.84 17.73
CA SER A 236 6.19 26.29 17.54
C SER A 236 4.84 26.84 17.06
N SER A 237 3.73 26.37 17.66
CA SER A 237 2.37 26.79 17.29
C SER A 237 2.10 28.30 17.43
N GLN A 238 2.88 28.99 18.26
CA GLN A 238 2.82 30.44 18.46
C GLN A 238 3.40 31.25 17.29
N MET A 239 4.21 30.64 16.42
CA MET A 239 4.85 31.32 15.29
C MET A 239 3.98 31.24 14.04
N ARG A 240 4.09 32.24 13.15
CA ARG A 240 3.44 32.16 11.84
C ARG A 240 4.13 31.09 11.00
N ARG A 241 3.36 30.33 10.23
CA ARG A 241 3.90 29.29 9.35
C ARG A 241 4.90 29.82 8.32
N ALA A 242 4.74 31.07 7.87
CA ALA A 242 5.67 31.73 6.96
C ALA A 242 7.04 31.98 7.61
N ASP A 243 7.09 32.33 8.90
CA ASP A 243 8.35 32.57 9.62
C ASP A 243 9.10 31.25 9.84
N ILE A 244 8.38 30.17 10.17
CA ILE A 244 8.95 28.82 10.28
C ILE A 244 9.51 28.37 8.92
N LEU A 245 8.77 28.57 7.83
CA LEU A 245 9.24 28.24 6.48
C LEU A 245 10.50 29.04 6.11
N GLY A 246 10.54 30.33 6.45
CA GLY A 246 11.74 31.16 6.28
C GLY A 246 12.94 30.60 7.04
N ARG A 247 12.75 30.09 8.26
CA ARG A 247 13.83 29.43 9.01
C ARG A 247 14.28 28.11 8.38
N VAL A 248 13.35 27.30 7.86
CA VAL A 248 13.70 26.08 7.11
C VAL A 248 14.62 26.43 5.93
N ASP A 249 14.31 27.50 5.20
CA ASP A 249 15.10 27.95 4.05
C ASP A 249 16.49 28.43 4.46
N GLN A 250 16.56 29.16 5.58
CA GLN A 250 17.83 29.60 6.14
C GLN A 250 18.70 28.41 6.56
N LEU A 251 18.14 27.39 7.20
CA LEU A 251 18.86 26.16 7.56
C LEU A 251 19.38 25.40 6.34
N ILE A 252 18.69 25.47 5.20
CA ILE A 252 19.20 24.93 3.93
C ILE A 252 20.39 25.76 3.44
N SER A 253 20.29 27.09 3.45
CA SER A 253 21.39 27.97 3.04
C SER A 253 22.63 27.86 3.94
N GLU A 254 22.43 27.58 5.23
CA GLU A 254 23.47 27.32 6.22
C GLU A 254 24.10 25.93 6.07
N GLY A 255 23.57 25.07 5.18
CA GLY A 255 24.05 23.70 4.99
C GLY A 255 23.74 22.76 6.15
N ARG A 256 22.78 23.10 7.02
CA ARG A 256 22.29 22.23 8.11
C ARG A 256 21.19 21.30 7.64
N LEU A 257 20.43 21.74 6.64
CA LEU A 257 19.47 20.93 5.89
C LEU A 257 19.88 20.85 4.42
N GLU A 258 19.52 19.74 3.79
CA GLU A 258 19.63 19.55 2.36
C GLU A 258 18.28 19.16 1.79
N THR A 259 18.06 19.49 0.51
CA THR A 259 16.90 19.04 -0.24
C THR A 259 17.32 18.01 -1.28
N THR A 260 16.54 16.94 -1.44
CA THR A 260 16.73 16.03 -2.57
C THR A 260 16.38 16.72 -3.89
N GLY A 261 17.00 16.30 -4.99
CA GLY A 261 16.59 16.70 -6.34
C GLY A 261 15.28 16.03 -6.78
N GLY A 262 14.76 16.44 -7.94
CA GLY A 262 13.58 15.87 -8.58
C GLY A 262 12.29 16.69 -8.38
N PRO A 263 11.15 16.20 -8.91
CA PRO A 263 9.88 16.95 -8.92
C PRO A 263 9.24 17.10 -7.52
N TYR A 264 9.65 16.26 -6.55
CA TYR A 264 9.12 16.27 -5.19
C TYR A 264 10.27 16.31 -4.15
N PRO A 265 10.93 17.47 -3.98
CA PRO A 265 12.05 17.62 -3.06
C PRO A 265 11.65 17.36 -1.60
N VAL A 266 12.46 16.57 -0.88
CA VAL A 266 12.30 16.31 0.56
C VAL A 266 13.54 16.76 1.34
N LEU A 267 13.34 17.13 2.60
CA LEU A 267 14.40 17.54 3.52
C LEU A 267 15.19 16.35 4.04
N ARG A 268 16.49 16.56 4.22
CA ARG A 268 17.41 15.70 4.97
C ARG A 268 18.28 16.57 5.87
N VAL A 269 18.69 16.04 7.02
CA VAL A 269 19.74 16.69 7.83
C VAL A 269 21.07 16.44 7.15
N ALA A 270 21.85 17.51 6.94
CA ALA A 270 23.15 17.42 6.32
C ALA A 270 24.11 16.60 7.19
N ALA A 271 24.99 15.82 6.57
CA ALA A 271 25.92 14.93 7.29
C ALA A 271 26.85 15.69 8.25
N ALA A 272 27.19 16.95 7.93
CA ALA A 272 28.04 17.80 8.76
C ALA A 272 27.33 18.37 10.01
N ALA A 273 26.01 18.34 10.07
CA ALA A 273 25.21 18.88 11.18
C ALA A 273 24.80 17.80 12.21
N ALA A 274 25.25 16.55 12.04
CA ALA A 274 24.94 15.41 12.90
C ALA A 274 26.01 15.10 13.95
N ALA A 275 27.10 15.90 14.01
CA ALA A 275 28.16 15.85 15.02
C ALA A 275 27.99 17.01 16.01
#